data_AF-A0A1W9N3R5-F1
#
_entry.id   AF-A0A1W9N3R5-F1
#
_cell.length_a   1.000
_cell.length_b   1.000
_cell.length_c   1.000
_cell.angle_alpha   90.00
_cell.angle_beta   90.00
_cell.angle_gamma   90.00
#
_symmetry.space_group_name_H-M   'P 1'
#
loop_
_entity.id
_entity.type
_entity.pdbx_description
1 polymer ?
#
loop_
_entity_poly.entity_id
_entity_poly.type
_entity_poly.pdbx_seq_one_letter_code
_entity_poly.pdbx_strand_id
1 'polypeptide(L)'
;MEKVKKVIAVAILFLLIAAPGYADSPNQSLPRTSARIVGGDEAEPGDWPWMAALVDAYNSDNYSAKFCGASLIDSKWVVTAAHCITSMYYWGEYMAPGDVEVVLGVYDLKHDSGKRVRVKRIIPHPLHDLWAETSDSDIALLELAEEVSYPTLPLVSEDSSLEGIEAVAIGWGLTNPQGSVARFPYKLQQVSVPIISNEECNESYNQTGGYYNDSITDTMMCAGEDEGGKDTCQGDSGGPLLIQDGDIWKLAGITSWGVGCGEAGFYGIYARVSKLLDFIDKNLAMDYFACADANGDGLVNRKDRTKKYNDLDAEFEDWILECWYSETDCGDVNGDGNINRADIIRKNSDLNQEFKDWKRECWVPEMSWY
;
A
#
# COMPACT_ATOMS: atom_id res chain seq x y z
N MET A 1 -68.00 54.48 43.37
CA MET A 1 -66.54 54.46 43.16
C MET A 1 -66.28 53.37 42.13
N GLU A 2 -65.79 53.56 40.91
CA GLU A 2 -65.31 54.73 40.17
C GLU A 2 -65.41 54.43 38.65
N LYS A 3 -65.99 55.39 37.92
CA LYS A 3 -65.74 55.80 36.52
C LYS A 3 -65.82 54.81 35.34
N VAL A 4 -66.91 55.01 34.61
CA VAL A 4 -67.09 54.95 33.15
C VAL A 4 -66.01 55.76 32.39
N LYS A 5 -65.47 55.23 31.28
CA LYS A 5 -65.20 55.99 30.03
C LYS A 5 -65.37 55.09 28.79
N LYS A 6 -66.29 55.51 27.92
CA LYS A 6 -66.59 55.03 26.56
C LYS A 6 -65.49 55.44 25.57
N VAL A 7 -65.49 54.84 24.36
CA VAL A 7 -65.53 55.48 23.00
C VAL A 7 -64.70 54.63 21.99
N ILE A 8 -65.28 53.86 21.04
CA ILE A 8 -65.89 54.14 19.69
C ILE A 8 -64.98 53.65 18.51
N ALA A 9 -65.63 53.03 17.51
CA ALA A 9 -65.31 52.96 16.06
C ALA A 9 -64.18 52.02 15.59
N VAL A 10 -64.17 51.47 14.37
CA VAL A 10 -65.09 51.32 13.21
C VAL A 10 -64.45 50.22 12.33
N ALA A 11 -65.25 49.43 11.61
CA ALA A 11 -64.81 48.44 10.63
C ALA A 11 -64.20 49.06 9.36
N ILE A 12 -63.11 48.49 8.83
CA ILE A 12 -62.64 48.72 7.45
C ILE A 12 -62.16 47.40 6.82
N LEU A 13 -62.69 47.14 5.62
CA LEU A 13 -62.47 46.03 4.69
C LEU A 13 -61.59 46.51 3.53
N PHE A 14 -60.48 45.87 3.18
CA PHE A 14 -59.74 45.98 1.90
C PHE A 14 -58.68 44.85 1.86
N LEU A 15 -58.21 44.23 0.76
CA LEU A 15 -58.66 43.98 -0.61
C LEU A 15 -57.58 43.04 -1.22
N LEU A 16 -57.97 42.13 -2.12
CA LEU A 16 -57.08 41.26 -2.91
C LEU A 16 -56.16 42.06 -3.83
N ILE A 17 -54.84 41.89 -3.72
CA ILE A 17 -53.88 42.01 -4.83
C ILE A 17 -52.73 41.01 -4.59
N ALA A 18 -52.67 39.94 -5.39
CA ALA A 18 -51.46 39.14 -5.57
C ALA A 18 -51.05 39.22 -7.05
N ALA A 19 -49.79 39.59 -7.24
CA ALA A 19 -49.14 39.95 -8.51
C ALA A 19 -48.88 38.72 -9.41
N PRO A 20 -48.52 38.92 -10.70
CA PRO A 20 -48.52 37.86 -11.71
C PRO A 20 -47.40 36.83 -11.47
N GLY A 21 -47.72 35.57 -11.78
CA GLY A 21 -46.79 34.45 -11.72
C GLY A 21 -45.58 34.66 -12.61
N TYR A 22 -44.40 34.53 -12.02
CA TYR A 22 -43.18 34.27 -12.76
C TYR A 22 -43.24 32.84 -13.27
N ALA A 23 -43.10 32.68 -14.58
CA ALA A 23 -42.91 31.41 -15.24
C ALA A 23 -41.57 30.80 -14.80
N ASP A 24 -41.63 29.55 -14.31
CA ASP A 24 -40.45 28.70 -14.12
C ASP A 24 -39.72 28.54 -15.46
N SER A 25 -38.45 28.93 -15.50
CA SER A 25 -37.52 28.51 -16.55
C SER A 25 -37.17 27.02 -16.35
N PRO A 26 -37.00 26.24 -17.44
CA PRO A 26 -36.60 24.86 -17.31
C PRO A 26 -35.15 24.80 -16.81
N ASN A 27 -35.04 24.22 -15.61
CA ASN A 27 -33.89 23.66 -14.96
C ASN A 27 -32.77 23.28 -15.95
N GLN A 28 -31.68 24.05 -15.98
CA GLN A 28 -30.43 23.56 -16.54
C GLN A 28 -29.96 22.42 -15.65
N SER A 29 -29.99 21.20 -16.19
CA SER A 29 -29.34 20.05 -15.60
C SER A 29 -27.87 20.38 -15.38
N LEU A 30 -27.46 20.54 -14.11
CA LEU A 30 -26.05 20.55 -13.72
C LEU A 30 -25.40 19.26 -14.28
N PRO A 31 -24.20 19.35 -14.91
CA PRO A 31 -23.51 18.16 -15.33
C PRO A 31 -23.25 17.30 -14.09
N ARG A 32 -23.66 16.04 -14.11
CA ARG A 32 -23.16 15.05 -13.14
C ARG A 32 -21.66 14.97 -13.36
N THR A 33 -20.88 15.64 -12.52
CA THR A 33 -19.44 15.43 -12.43
C THR A 33 -19.23 13.97 -12.07
N SER A 34 -18.65 13.20 -13.00
CA SER A 34 -18.18 11.85 -12.68
C SER A 34 -17.13 11.97 -11.58
N ALA A 35 -17.23 11.13 -10.56
CA ALA A 35 -16.24 11.00 -9.51
C ALA A 35 -14.93 10.49 -10.13
N ARG A 36 -13.83 11.24 -9.99
CA ARG A 36 -12.50 11.01 -10.59
C ARG A 36 -11.42 10.96 -9.51
N ILE A 37 -10.29 10.27 -9.70
CA ILE A 37 -9.07 10.58 -8.89
C ILE A 37 -8.94 12.10 -8.81
N VAL A 38 -8.47 12.67 -7.70
CA VAL A 38 -8.52 14.13 -7.50
C VAL A 38 -7.94 14.81 -8.75
N GLY A 39 -8.74 15.61 -9.45
CA GLY A 39 -8.36 16.26 -10.72
C GLY A 39 -8.11 15.37 -11.96
N GLY A 40 -8.33 14.06 -11.88
CA GLY A 40 -8.15 13.08 -12.96
C GLY A 40 -9.36 12.86 -13.86
N ASP A 41 -9.27 11.80 -14.67
CA ASP A 41 -10.30 11.35 -15.62
C ASP A 41 -10.55 9.83 -15.49
N GLU A 42 -11.67 9.36 -16.04
CA GLU A 42 -11.98 7.94 -16.15
C GLU A 42 -11.02 7.28 -17.14
N ALA A 43 -10.38 6.17 -16.76
CA ALA A 43 -9.52 5.41 -17.67
C ALA A 43 -10.36 4.70 -18.75
N GLU A 44 -9.77 4.29 -19.87
CA GLU A 44 -10.48 3.44 -20.83
C GLU A 44 -10.35 1.95 -20.45
N PRO A 45 -11.40 1.13 -20.71
CA PRO A 45 -11.32 -0.30 -20.48
C PRO A 45 -10.17 -0.94 -21.26
N GLY A 46 -9.20 -1.50 -20.53
CA GLY A 46 -8.06 -2.22 -21.11
C GLY A 46 -6.76 -1.44 -21.17
N ASP A 47 -6.75 -0.14 -20.81
CA ASP A 47 -5.52 0.68 -20.78
C ASP A 47 -4.48 0.14 -19.79
N TRP A 48 -4.95 -0.36 -18.66
CA TRP A 48 -4.11 -0.71 -17.50
C TRP A 48 -4.29 -2.17 -17.07
N PRO A 49 -3.90 -3.14 -17.92
CA PRO A 49 -4.24 -4.55 -17.72
C PRO A 49 -3.50 -5.23 -16.55
N TRP A 50 -2.43 -4.62 -16.06
CA TRP A 50 -1.66 -5.04 -14.86
C TRP A 50 -2.24 -4.50 -13.55
N MET A 51 -3.21 -3.56 -13.61
CA MET A 51 -3.83 -3.01 -12.41
C MET A 51 -4.56 -4.13 -11.65
N ALA A 52 -4.29 -4.21 -10.36
CA ALA A 52 -4.87 -5.19 -9.47
C ALA A 52 -5.53 -4.52 -8.27
N ALA A 53 -6.62 -5.11 -7.78
CA ALA A 53 -7.24 -4.72 -6.51
C ALA A 53 -6.90 -5.74 -5.43
N LEU A 54 -6.50 -5.26 -4.26
CA LEU A 54 -6.45 -6.09 -3.05
C LEU A 54 -7.80 -6.03 -2.36
N VAL A 55 -8.39 -7.20 -2.16
CA VAL A 55 -9.72 -7.37 -1.58
C VAL A 55 -9.69 -8.27 -0.36
N ASP A 56 -10.55 -7.96 0.61
CA ASP A 56 -10.84 -8.84 1.74
C ASP A 56 -11.39 -10.18 1.22
N ALA A 57 -10.71 -11.28 1.57
CA ALA A 57 -11.06 -12.63 1.11
C ALA A 57 -12.43 -13.11 1.61
N TYR A 58 -12.94 -12.54 2.70
CA TYR A 58 -14.24 -12.89 3.29
C TYR A 58 -15.41 -12.11 2.68
N ASN A 59 -15.13 -11.17 1.77
CA ASN A 59 -16.16 -10.42 1.04
C ASN A 59 -16.09 -10.66 -0.48
N SER A 60 -17.14 -11.30 -1.01
CA SER A 60 -17.23 -11.66 -2.43
C SER A 60 -17.50 -10.48 -3.38
N ASP A 61 -17.97 -9.34 -2.87
CA ASP A 61 -18.24 -8.16 -3.70
C ASP A 61 -16.94 -7.34 -3.87
N ASN A 62 -16.41 -7.30 -5.10
CA ASN A 62 -15.12 -6.66 -5.41
C ASN A 62 -15.07 -5.20 -4.93
N TYR A 63 -16.14 -4.43 -5.17
CA TYR A 63 -16.16 -3.02 -4.81
C TYR A 63 -16.09 -2.78 -3.30
N SER A 64 -16.91 -3.47 -2.50
CA SER A 64 -16.92 -3.30 -1.04
C SER A 64 -15.78 -4.03 -0.33
N ALA A 65 -15.20 -5.05 -0.95
CA ALA A 65 -14.06 -5.78 -0.40
C ALA A 65 -12.72 -5.07 -0.64
N LYS A 66 -12.64 -4.20 -1.66
CA LYS A 66 -11.40 -3.55 -2.06
C LYS A 66 -10.92 -2.58 -0.98
N PHE A 67 -9.66 -2.75 -0.57
CA PHE A 67 -9.01 -1.86 0.41
C PHE A 67 -7.78 -1.16 -0.19
N CYS A 68 -6.97 -1.82 -1.00
CA CYS A 68 -5.80 -1.24 -1.68
C CYS A 68 -5.74 -1.58 -3.18
N GLY A 69 -4.89 -0.85 -3.90
CA GLY A 69 -4.41 -1.20 -5.23
C GLY A 69 -3.13 -2.04 -5.17
N ALA A 70 -2.78 -2.64 -6.31
CA ALA A 70 -1.54 -3.36 -6.52
C ALA A 70 -1.23 -3.47 -8.03
N SER A 71 -0.05 -3.98 -8.38
CA SER A 71 0.37 -4.17 -9.77
C SER A 71 0.90 -5.57 -10.02
N LEU A 72 0.43 -6.22 -11.08
CA LEU A 72 0.99 -7.48 -11.54
C LEU A 72 2.34 -7.25 -12.24
N ILE A 73 3.42 -7.78 -11.66
CA ILE A 73 4.79 -7.58 -12.16
C ILE A 73 5.42 -8.86 -12.74
N ASP A 74 4.86 -10.02 -12.39
CA ASP A 74 5.15 -11.31 -13.00
C ASP A 74 3.87 -12.18 -13.02
N SER A 75 3.87 -13.28 -13.77
CA SER A 75 2.80 -14.29 -13.84
C SER A 75 2.29 -14.80 -12.49
N LYS A 76 3.10 -14.74 -11.42
CA LYS A 76 2.74 -15.11 -10.05
C LYS A 76 2.96 -14.01 -9.02
N TRP A 77 3.43 -12.84 -9.41
CA TRP A 77 3.87 -11.82 -8.46
C TRP A 77 3.16 -10.50 -8.66
N VAL A 78 2.64 -10.01 -7.55
CA VAL A 78 1.99 -8.72 -7.44
C VAL A 78 2.75 -7.87 -6.43
N VAL A 79 2.96 -6.60 -6.74
CA VAL A 79 3.59 -5.63 -5.84
C VAL A 79 2.55 -4.62 -5.34
N THR A 80 2.65 -4.23 -4.09
CA THR A 80 1.78 -3.28 -3.41
C THR A 80 2.56 -2.55 -2.30
N ALA A 81 1.91 -1.67 -1.56
CA ALA A 81 2.49 -1.02 -0.39
C ALA A 81 2.50 -1.97 0.82
N ALA A 82 3.54 -1.92 1.64
CA ALA A 82 3.61 -2.73 2.86
C ALA A 82 2.49 -2.36 3.83
N HIS A 83 2.14 -1.08 3.97
CA HIS A 83 1.05 -0.64 4.86
C HIS A 83 -0.33 -1.22 4.49
N CYS A 84 -0.52 -1.70 3.26
CA CYS A 84 -1.73 -2.40 2.86
C CYS A 84 -1.86 -3.79 3.52
N ILE A 85 -0.74 -4.39 3.90
CA ILE A 85 -0.65 -5.70 4.56
C ILE A 85 -0.15 -5.61 6.01
N THR A 86 0.22 -4.40 6.47
CA THR A 86 0.58 -4.04 7.85
C THR A 86 -0.21 -2.83 8.30
N SER A 87 -1.26 -3.03 9.09
CA SER A 87 -2.04 -1.90 9.59
C SER A 87 -2.18 -1.99 11.10
N MET A 88 -2.34 -0.84 11.76
CA MET A 88 -2.78 -0.73 13.15
C MET A 88 -4.07 -1.53 13.42
N TYR A 89 -4.90 -1.77 12.39
CA TYR A 89 -6.08 -2.64 12.47
C TYR A 89 -5.73 -4.11 12.81
N TYR A 90 -4.52 -4.56 12.49
CA TYR A 90 -3.99 -5.89 12.81
C TYR A 90 -3.11 -5.90 14.06
N TRP A 91 -3.23 -4.91 14.95
CA TRP A 91 -2.52 -4.86 16.23
C TRP A 91 -0.99 -4.90 16.11
N GLY A 92 -0.44 -4.39 14.99
CA GLY A 92 1.00 -4.43 14.72
C GLY A 92 1.48 -5.77 14.15
N GLU A 93 0.57 -6.59 13.60
CA GLU A 93 0.90 -7.83 12.89
C GLU A 93 0.67 -7.70 11.37
N TYR A 94 1.29 -8.62 10.63
CA TYR A 94 1.05 -8.79 9.20
C TYR A 94 -0.26 -9.54 8.97
N MET A 95 -1.01 -9.13 7.95
CA MET A 95 -2.18 -9.85 7.45
C MET A 95 -1.79 -11.28 7.05
N ALA A 96 -2.66 -12.27 7.30
CA ALA A 96 -2.42 -13.63 6.84
C ALA A 96 -2.72 -13.74 5.33
N PRO A 97 -1.98 -14.56 4.55
CA PRO A 97 -2.26 -14.75 3.13
C PRO A 97 -3.71 -15.17 2.81
N GLY A 98 -4.39 -15.85 3.74
CA GLY A 98 -5.79 -16.26 3.58
C GLY A 98 -6.82 -15.15 3.74
N ASP A 99 -6.43 -13.98 4.26
CA ASP A 99 -7.33 -12.84 4.50
C ASP A 99 -7.41 -11.88 3.30
N VAL A 100 -6.57 -12.08 2.29
CA VAL A 100 -6.50 -11.24 1.08
C VAL A 100 -6.56 -12.08 -0.20
N GLU A 101 -7.32 -11.57 -1.15
CA GLU A 101 -7.27 -12.00 -2.54
C GLU A 101 -6.83 -10.84 -3.44
N VAL A 102 -6.26 -11.19 -4.59
CA VAL A 102 -5.95 -10.25 -5.66
C VAL A 102 -7.00 -10.38 -6.75
N VAL A 103 -7.58 -9.27 -7.19
CA VAL A 103 -8.49 -9.22 -8.34
C VAL A 103 -7.80 -8.58 -9.53
N LEU A 104 -7.77 -9.30 -10.66
CA LEU A 104 -7.18 -8.86 -11.93
C LEU A 104 -8.23 -8.79 -13.04
N GLY A 105 -7.92 -7.99 -14.07
CA GLY A 105 -8.77 -7.86 -15.26
C GLY A 105 -10.11 -7.19 -14.97
N VAL A 106 -10.10 -6.22 -14.06
CA VAL A 106 -11.28 -5.43 -13.67
C VAL A 106 -11.04 -3.98 -14.01
N TYR A 107 -12.03 -3.37 -14.65
CA TYR A 107 -12.09 -1.94 -14.87
C TYR A 107 -13.17 -1.31 -13.99
N ASP A 108 -14.36 -1.93 -13.93
CA ASP A 108 -15.47 -1.56 -13.06
C ASP A 108 -15.61 -2.57 -11.92
N LEU A 109 -15.19 -2.19 -10.71
CA LEU A 109 -15.24 -3.03 -9.50
C LEU A 109 -16.65 -3.51 -9.14
N LYS A 110 -17.71 -2.88 -9.66
CA LYS A 110 -19.09 -3.26 -9.36
C LYS A 110 -19.66 -4.24 -10.37
N HIS A 111 -19.24 -4.15 -11.63
CA HIS A 111 -19.88 -4.90 -12.72
C HIS A 111 -18.97 -5.95 -13.36
N ASP A 112 -17.65 -5.79 -13.27
CA ASP A 112 -16.70 -6.77 -13.78
C ASP A 112 -16.40 -7.82 -12.73
N SER A 113 -16.50 -9.09 -13.11
CA SER A 113 -16.14 -10.19 -12.21
C SER A 113 -14.63 -10.31 -12.01
N GLY A 114 -13.85 -10.04 -13.06
CA GLY A 114 -12.41 -10.25 -13.09
C GLY A 114 -12.00 -11.69 -12.78
N LYS A 115 -10.74 -11.86 -12.38
CA LYS A 115 -10.22 -13.08 -11.76
C LYS A 115 -9.77 -12.77 -10.34
N ARG A 116 -10.45 -13.36 -9.34
CA ARG A 116 -9.99 -13.42 -7.95
C ARG A 116 -8.98 -14.54 -7.77
N VAL A 117 -7.82 -14.23 -7.21
CA VAL A 117 -6.72 -15.16 -7.00
C VAL A 117 -6.27 -15.09 -5.56
N ARG A 118 -6.16 -16.25 -4.90
CA ARG A 118 -5.68 -16.32 -3.52
C ARG A 118 -4.21 -15.96 -3.43
N VAL A 119 -3.83 -15.36 -2.31
CA VAL A 119 -2.43 -15.11 -1.97
C VAL A 119 -1.85 -16.33 -1.26
N LYS A 120 -0.68 -16.77 -1.72
CA LYS A 120 0.09 -17.88 -1.14
C LYS A 120 1.11 -17.38 -0.13
N ARG A 121 1.77 -16.25 -0.41
CA ARG A 121 2.78 -15.64 0.45
C ARG A 121 2.67 -14.13 0.40
N ILE A 122 2.88 -13.47 1.54
CA ILE A 122 3.04 -12.03 1.67
C ILE A 122 4.47 -11.78 2.17
N ILE A 123 5.18 -10.89 1.49
CA ILE A 123 6.57 -10.54 1.79
C ILE A 123 6.66 -9.01 1.85
N PRO A 124 6.57 -8.41 3.03
CA PRO A 124 6.86 -7.00 3.23
C PRO A 124 8.37 -6.76 3.20
N HIS A 125 8.77 -5.54 2.86
CA HIS A 125 10.16 -5.13 3.00
C HIS A 125 10.59 -5.22 4.48
N PRO A 126 11.76 -5.82 4.78
CA PRO A 126 12.20 -6.03 6.17
C PRO A 126 12.53 -4.74 6.92
N LEU A 127 12.78 -3.64 6.20
CA LEU A 127 13.03 -2.32 6.78
C LEU A 127 11.76 -1.46 6.89
N HIS A 128 10.61 -1.94 6.41
CA HIS A 128 9.37 -1.19 6.58
C HIS A 128 8.95 -1.21 8.05
N ASP A 129 8.68 -0.03 8.60
CA ASP A 129 8.21 0.11 9.97
C ASP A 129 6.72 -0.25 10.08
N LEU A 130 6.44 -1.28 10.88
CA LEU A 130 5.09 -1.77 11.21
C LEU A 130 4.19 -0.72 11.85
N TRP A 131 4.79 0.29 12.51
CA TRP A 131 4.06 1.35 13.18
C TRP A 131 3.83 2.57 12.29
N ALA A 132 4.32 2.53 11.04
CA ALA A 132 4.22 3.59 10.05
C ALA A 132 4.74 4.96 10.56
N GLU A 133 5.75 4.97 11.44
CA GLU A 133 6.35 6.23 11.93
C GLU A 133 7.11 6.96 10.83
N THR A 134 7.72 6.21 9.89
CA THR A 134 8.48 6.78 8.76
C THR A 134 7.87 6.46 7.40
N SER A 135 7.08 5.38 7.28
CA SER A 135 6.63 4.81 5.99
C SER A 135 7.76 4.54 4.99
N ASP A 136 9.00 4.39 5.47
CA ASP A 136 10.15 4.08 4.63
C ASP A 136 10.06 2.65 4.08
N SER A 137 10.62 2.43 2.88
CA SER A 137 10.58 1.13 2.20
C SER A 137 9.17 0.51 2.15
N ASP A 138 8.13 1.32 1.90
CA ASP A 138 6.73 0.88 1.89
C ASP A 138 6.36 0.06 0.65
N ILE A 139 6.89 -1.17 0.62
CA ILE A 139 6.70 -2.14 -0.46
C ILE A 139 6.46 -3.54 0.11
N ALA A 140 5.53 -4.27 -0.50
CA ALA A 140 5.33 -5.69 -0.26
C ALA A 140 5.10 -6.45 -1.57
N LEU A 141 5.54 -7.70 -1.59
CA LEU A 141 5.29 -8.67 -2.66
C LEU A 141 4.29 -9.72 -2.22
N LEU A 142 3.36 -10.04 -3.10
CA LEU A 142 2.35 -11.07 -2.91
C LEU A 142 2.60 -12.16 -3.96
N GLU A 143 2.95 -13.38 -3.53
CA GLU A 143 2.97 -14.55 -4.40
C GLU A 143 1.53 -15.06 -4.54
N LEU A 144 1.05 -15.16 -5.78
CA LEU A 144 -0.25 -15.74 -6.10
C LEU A 144 -0.22 -17.26 -5.96
N ALA A 145 -1.34 -17.86 -5.54
CA ALA A 145 -1.49 -19.30 -5.42
C ALA A 145 -1.43 -20.05 -6.76
N GLU A 146 -1.63 -19.34 -7.87
CA GLU A 146 -1.57 -19.87 -9.23
C GLU A 146 -1.04 -18.81 -10.21
N GLU A 147 -0.49 -19.27 -11.34
CA GLU A 147 -0.14 -18.39 -12.45
C GLU A 147 -1.38 -17.73 -13.05
N VAL A 148 -1.21 -16.49 -13.49
CA VAL A 148 -2.22 -15.72 -14.21
C VAL A 148 -1.71 -15.33 -15.59
N SER A 149 -2.62 -15.22 -16.54
CA SER A 149 -2.31 -14.88 -17.93
C SER A 149 -2.78 -13.46 -18.27
N TYR A 150 -2.28 -12.48 -17.53
CA TYR A 150 -2.48 -11.05 -17.80
C TYR A 150 -1.14 -10.40 -18.15
N PRO A 151 -1.13 -9.29 -18.92
CA PRO A 151 0.07 -8.49 -19.12
C PRO A 151 0.68 -8.06 -17.79
N THR A 152 1.99 -8.22 -17.66
CA THR A 152 2.75 -7.79 -16.48
C THR A 152 3.34 -6.40 -16.73
N LEU A 153 3.49 -5.63 -15.66
CA LEU A 153 4.07 -4.29 -15.69
C LEU A 153 5.59 -4.37 -15.51
N PRO A 154 6.39 -3.97 -16.51
CA PRO A 154 7.83 -3.86 -16.36
C PRO A 154 8.20 -2.82 -15.30
N LEU A 155 9.33 -3.03 -14.64
CA LEU A 155 9.84 -2.12 -13.62
C LEU A 155 10.81 -1.11 -14.22
N VAL A 156 10.87 0.09 -13.65
CA VAL A 156 11.98 1.01 -13.89
C VAL A 156 13.23 0.38 -13.28
N SER A 157 14.22 0.07 -14.13
CA SER A 157 15.45 -0.64 -13.75
C SER A 157 16.68 0.26 -13.62
N GLU A 158 16.60 1.50 -14.09
CA GLU A 158 17.69 2.46 -14.03
C GLU A 158 17.47 3.45 -12.87
N ASP A 159 18.54 3.75 -12.15
CA ASP A 159 18.56 4.79 -11.10
C ASP A 159 18.78 6.19 -11.69
N SER A 160 18.28 6.41 -12.92
CA SER A 160 18.26 7.72 -13.55
C SER A 160 17.26 8.63 -12.86
N SER A 161 17.53 9.93 -12.81
CA SER A 161 16.54 10.89 -12.32
C SER A 161 15.28 10.83 -13.18
N LEU A 162 14.13 10.73 -12.51
CA LEU A 162 12.80 10.78 -13.12
C LEU A 162 12.15 12.16 -12.93
N GLU A 163 12.87 13.12 -12.37
CA GLU A 163 12.37 14.46 -12.06
C GLU A 163 11.87 15.17 -13.33
N GLY A 164 10.70 15.80 -13.23
CA GLY A 164 10.04 16.49 -14.34
C GLY A 164 9.40 15.58 -15.38
N ILE A 165 9.51 14.24 -15.25
CA ILE A 165 8.76 13.31 -16.09
C ILE A 165 7.29 13.32 -15.66
N GLU A 166 6.40 13.46 -16.64
CA GLU A 166 4.97 13.25 -16.45
C GLU A 166 4.70 11.77 -16.16
N ALA A 167 4.14 11.50 -14.98
CA ALA A 167 3.74 10.17 -14.55
C ALA A 167 2.21 10.06 -14.50
N VAL A 168 1.70 8.82 -14.57
CA VAL A 168 0.28 8.51 -14.49
C VAL A 168 0.03 7.65 -13.26
N ALA A 169 -0.78 8.14 -12.32
CA ALA A 169 -1.29 7.34 -11.23
C ALA A 169 -2.69 6.83 -11.57
N ILE A 170 -2.99 5.58 -11.19
CA ILE A 170 -4.27 4.93 -11.48
C ILE A 170 -4.85 4.23 -10.26
N GLY A 171 -6.18 4.15 -10.18
CA GLY A 171 -6.84 3.49 -9.07
C GLY A 171 -8.34 3.76 -8.93
N TRP A 172 -8.88 3.24 -7.82
CA TRP A 172 -10.29 3.36 -7.43
C TRP A 172 -10.44 4.06 -6.06
N GLY A 173 -9.50 4.93 -5.73
CA GLY A 173 -9.48 5.69 -4.50
C GLY A 173 -10.43 6.88 -4.47
N LEU A 174 -10.42 7.57 -3.35
CA LEU A 174 -11.33 8.66 -3.01
C LEU A 174 -11.19 9.83 -3.98
N THR A 175 -12.31 10.20 -4.57
CA THR A 175 -12.37 11.19 -5.67
C THR A 175 -12.69 12.60 -5.22
N ASN A 176 -13.21 12.74 -4.00
CA ASN A 176 -13.73 14.01 -3.48
C ASN A 176 -13.36 14.21 -2.00
N PRO A 177 -12.07 14.34 -1.69
CA PRO A 177 -11.57 14.43 -0.31
C PRO A 177 -12.15 15.62 0.46
N GLN A 178 -12.48 16.74 -0.21
CA GLN A 178 -13.11 17.91 0.41
C GLN A 178 -14.66 17.87 0.36
N GLY A 179 -15.25 16.78 -0.12
CA GLY A 179 -16.71 16.61 -0.21
C GLY A 179 -17.34 16.17 1.12
N SER A 180 -18.60 16.53 1.34
CA SER A 180 -19.35 16.13 2.54
C SER A 180 -19.69 14.63 2.62
N VAL A 181 -19.51 13.90 1.52
CA VAL A 181 -19.73 12.45 1.43
C VAL A 181 -18.59 11.85 0.62
N ALA A 182 -17.84 10.93 1.21
CA ALA A 182 -16.78 10.21 0.53
C ALA A 182 -17.32 9.42 -0.68
N ARG A 183 -16.67 9.56 -1.84
CA ARG A 183 -17.02 8.88 -3.09
C ARG A 183 -15.82 8.12 -3.64
N PHE A 184 -15.97 6.80 -3.65
CA PHE A 184 -15.08 5.90 -4.37
C PHE A 184 -15.74 5.57 -5.73
N PRO A 185 -14.99 5.61 -6.84
CA PRO A 185 -15.53 5.34 -8.15
C PRO A 185 -15.62 3.83 -8.37
N TYR A 186 -16.65 3.39 -9.09
CA TYR A 186 -16.72 1.98 -9.51
C TYR A 186 -15.69 1.68 -10.59
N LYS A 187 -15.52 2.62 -11.52
CA LYS A 187 -14.64 2.50 -12.67
C LYS A 187 -13.26 3.03 -12.38
N LEU A 188 -12.26 2.44 -13.01
CA LEU A 188 -10.86 2.83 -12.87
C LEU A 188 -10.68 4.27 -13.31
N GLN A 189 -9.94 5.03 -12.53
CA GLN A 189 -9.59 6.41 -12.81
C GLN A 189 -8.08 6.52 -13.03
N GLN A 190 -7.67 7.62 -13.66
CA GLN A 190 -6.27 7.96 -13.88
C GLN A 190 -6.04 9.46 -13.70
N VAL A 191 -4.81 9.84 -13.32
CA VAL A 191 -4.37 11.23 -13.25
C VAL A 191 -2.92 11.36 -13.69
N SER A 192 -2.63 12.41 -14.46
CA SER A 192 -1.25 12.78 -14.82
C SER A 192 -0.72 13.82 -13.84
N VAL A 193 0.47 13.54 -13.30
CA VAL A 193 1.19 14.37 -12.33
C VAL A 193 2.69 14.36 -12.64
N PRO A 194 3.40 15.49 -12.51
CA PRO A 194 4.84 15.50 -12.68
C PRO A 194 5.54 14.85 -11.49
N ILE A 195 6.65 14.17 -11.74
CA ILE A 195 7.56 13.69 -10.69
C ILE A 195 8.41 14.86 -10.20
N ILE A 196 8.48 15.02 -8.89
CA ILE A 196 9.17 16.12 -8.21
C ILE A 196 10.44 15.60 -7.52
N SER A 197 11.45 16.47 -7.40
CA SER A 197 12.69 16.14 -6.69
C SER A 197 12.42 15.89 -5.21
N ASN A 198 13.21 15.02 -4.58
CA ASN A 198 13.10 14.79 -3.13
C ASN A 198 13.47 16.04 -2.31
N GLU A 199 14.34 16.92 -2.85
CA GLU A 199 14.70 18.20 -2.22
C GLU A 199 13.47 19.12 -2.14
N GLU A 200 12.83 19.38 -3.27
CA GLU A 200 11.61 20.20 -3.36
C GLU A 200 10.45 19.60 -2.55
N CYS A 201 10.30 18.27 -2.58
CA CYS A 201 9.32 17.58 -1.76
C CYS A 201 9.58 17.76 -0.25
N ASN A 202 10.84 17.65 0.20
CA ASN A 202 11.17 17.94 1.60
C ASN A 202 10.90 19.41 1.97
N GLU A 203 11.17 20.38 1.08
CA GLU A 203 10.84 21.79 1.31
C GLU A 203 9.34 22.02 1.52
N SER A 204 8.49 21.32 0.75
CA SER A 204 7.04 21.30 0.94
C SER A 204 6.67 20.77 2.33
N TYR A 205 7.18 19.60 2.70
CA TYR A 205 6.82 18.91 3.95
C TYR A 205 7.41 19.54 5.22
N ASN A 206 8.54 20.23 5.09
CA ASN A 206 9.17 20.99 6.17
C ASN A 206 8.28 22.14 6.71
N GLN A 207 7.24 22.53 5.96
CA GLN A 207 6.28 23.55 6.36
C GLN A 207 5.25 23.04 7.40
N THR A 208 5.21 21.73 7.68
CA THR A 208 4.24 21.08 8.58
C THR A 208 4.53 21.24 10.08
N GLY A 209 5.33 22.25 10.46
CA GLY A 209 5.60 22.57 11.86
C GLY A 209 6.49 21.54 12.58
N GLY A 210 7.33 20.81 11.85
CA GLY A 210 8.31 19.88 12.40
C GLY A 210 7.91 18.41 12.34
N TYR A 211 6.67 18.07 11.98
CA TYR A 211 6.19 16.68 12.05
C TYR A 211 6.79 15.80 10.96
N TYR A 212 6.91 16.31 9.73
CA TYR A 212 7.47 15.58 8.58
C TYR A 212 8.84 16.12 8.14
N ASN A 213 9.57 16.79 9.03
CA ASN A 213 10.78 17.47 8.62
C ASN A 213 11.86 16.47 8.15
N ASP A 214 12.39 16.71 6.96
CA ASP A 214 13.38 15.87 6.27
C ASP A 214 13.01 14.38 6.27
N SER A 215 11.71 14.09 6.13
CA SER A 215 11.15 12.73 6.18
C SER A 215 11.21 11.99 4.84
N ILE A 216 11.44 12.70 3.72
CA ILE A 216 11.48 12.07 2.39
C ILE A 216 12.86 11.44 2.17
N THR A 217 12.91 10.11 2.19
CA THR A 217 14.13 9.31 2.03
C THR A 217 14.42 8.99 0.57
N ASP A 218 15.59 8.43 0.29
CA ASP A 218 15.94 7.97 -1.07
C ASP A 218 15.05 6.82 -1.56
N THR A 219 14.45 6.03 -0.67
CA THR A 219 13.49 4.97 -1.06
C THR A 219 12.11 5.52 -1.39
N MET A 220 11.91 6.84 -1.27
CA MET A 220 10.70 7.55 -1.62
C MET A 220 10.90 8.41 -2.86
N MET A 221 9.80 8.69 -3.55
CA MET A 221 9.69 9.68 -4.61
C MET A 221 8.38 10.43 -4.49
N CYS A 222 8.34 11.66 -5.00
CA CYS A 222 7.17 12.51 -4.95
C CYS A 222 6.61 12.79 -6.34
N ALA A 223 5.29 12.90 -6.45
CA ALA A 223 4.63 13.35 -7.65
C ALA A 223 3.37 14.15 -7.33
N GLY A 224 3.13 15.23 -8.05
CA GLY A 224 2.01 16.12 -7.81
C GLY A 224 2.23 17.50 -8.39
N GLU A 225 1.16 18.30 -8.45
CA GLU A 225 1.20 19.68 -8.92
C GLU A 225 1.37 20.63 -7.72
N ASP A 226 2.17 21.68 -7.86
CA ASP A 226 2.38 22.68 -6.79
C ASP A 226 1.06 23.33 -6.34
N GLU A 227 0.19 23.66 -7.30
CA GLU A 227 -1.13 24.23 -7.01
C GLU A 227 -2.11 23.22 -6.39
N GLY A 228 -1.70 21.95 -6.27
CA GLY A 228 -2.54 20.85 -5.85
C GLY A 228 -3.65 20.55 -6.85
N GLY A 229 -4.78 20.05 -6.35
CA GLY A 229 -5.96 19.72 -7.16
C GLY A 229 -5.81 18.45 -8.00
N LYS A 230 -4.64 17.82 -8.03
CA LYS A 230 -4.40 16.50 -8.60
C LYS A 230 -3.59 15.62 -7.66
N ASP A 231 -4.09 14.42 -7.32
CA ASP A 231 -3.38 13.48 -6.47
C ASP A 231 -4.08 12.12 -6.41
N THR A 232 -3.32 11.09 -6.05
CA THR A 232 -3.87 9.86 -5.46
C THR A 232 -4.49 10.14 -4.10
N CYS A 233 -5.44 9.31 -3.68
CA CYS A 233 -6.07 9.51 -2.37
C CYS A 233 -6.37 8.17 -1.69
N GLN A 234 -7.09 8.24 -0.57
CA GLN A 234 -7.50 7.07 0.20
C GLN A 234 -8.07 5.97 -0.70
N GLY A 235 -7.47 4.79 -0.67
CA GLY A 235 -7.84 3.67 -1.53
C GLY A 235 -7.03 3.55 -2.83
N ASP A 236 -6.21 4.51 -3.21
CA ASP A 236 -5.21 4.30 -4.28
C ASP A 236 -3.91 3.68 -3.73
N SER A 237 -3.74 3.65 -2.40
CA SER A 237 -2.64 2.99 -1.69
C SER A 237 -2.23 1.64 -2.30
N GLY A 238 -0.94 1.45 -2.54
CA GLY A 238 -0.36 0.28 -3.19
C GLY A 238 -0.53 0.24 -4.71
N GLY A 239 -1.29 1.16 -5.31
CA GLY A 239 -1.45 1.31 -6.75
C GLY A 239 -0.20 1.86 -7.43
N PRO A 240 -0.10 1.72 -8.77
CA PRO A 240 1.09 2.13 -9.50
C PRO A 240 1.12 3.61 -9.85
N LEU A 241 2.34 4.17 -9.77
CA LEU A 241 2.76 5.38 -10.48
C LEU A 241 3.57 4.95 -11.70
N LEU A 242 3.05 5.26 -12.87
CA LEU A 242 3.53 4.80 -14.17
C LEU A 242 4.31 5.90 -14.88
N ILE A 243 5.43 5.56 -15.50
CA ILE A 243 6.10 6.42 -16.48
C ILE A 243 6.10 5.75 -17.84
N GLN A 244 6.14 6.56 -18.89
CA GLN A 244 6.23 6.08 -20.25
C GLN A 244 7.69 6.15 -20.75
N ASP A 245 8.24 5.01 -21.13
CA ASP A 245 9.55 4.89 -21.78
C ASP A 245 9.37 4.37 -23.21
N GLY A 246 9.36 5.30 -24.17
CA GLY A 246 8.94 5.01 -25.54
C GLY A 246 7.48 4.58 -25.61
N ASP A 247 7.23 3.37 -26.12
CA ASP A 247 5.88 2.80 -26.23
C ASP A 247 5.53 1.87 -25.05
N ILE A 248 6.39 1.82 -24.01
CA ILE A 248 6.25 0.89 -22.88
C ILE A 248 5.99 1.66 -21.59
N TRP A 249 4.93 1.28 -20.89
CA TRP A 249 4.68 1.74 -19.52
C TRP A 249 5.54 0.96 -18.53
N LYS A 250 6.11 1.67 -17.55
CA LYS A 250 6.93 1.08 -16.49
C LYS A 250 6.47 1.56 -15.11
N LEU A 251 6.60 0.68 -14.11
CA LEU A 251 6.35 1.02 -12.71
C LEU A 251 7.51 1.85 -12.16
N ALA A 252 7.27 3.13 -11.89
CA ALA A 252 8.24 4.02 -11.26
C ALA A 252 8.07 4.08 -9.74
N GLY A 253 6.83 4.09 -9.27
CA GLY A 253 6.52 4.18 -7.85
C GLY A 253 5.27 3.41 -7.43
N ILE A 254 5.11 3.21 -6.13
CA ILE A 254 3.96 2.55 -5.50
C ILE A 254 3.32 3.54 -4.52
N THR A 255 2.03 3.83 -4.67
CA THR A 255 1.33 4.84 -3.84
C THR A 255 1.42 4.49 -2.36
N SER A 256 1.92 5.42 -1.55
CA SER A 256 2.28 5.16 -0.14
C SER A 256 1.50 6.07 0.81
N TRP A 257 1.87 7.34 0.92
CA TRP A 257 1.24 8.30 1.84
C TRP A 257 1.25 9.73 1.27
N GLY A 258 0.64 10.67 1.97
CA GLY A 258 0.53 12.06 1.55
C GLY A 258 -0.15 12.93 2.60
N VAL A 259 0.05 14.24 2.53
CA VAL A 259 -0.69 15.21 3.36
C VAL A 259 -1.83 15.78 2.54
N GLY A 260 -3.05 15.51 3.00
CA GLY A 260 -4.23 15.80 2.22
C GLY A 260 -4.29 14.92 0.97
N CYS A 261 -5.21 15.27 0.07
CA CYS A 261 -5.28 14.66 -1.25
C CYS A 261 -5.44 15.80 -2.25
N GLY A 262 -4.37 16.08 -2.99
CA GLY A 262 -4.29 17.24 -3.89
C GLY A 262 -4.36 18.56 -3.12
N GLU A 263 -3.79 18.62 -1.92
CA GLU A 263 -3.65 19.86 -1.17
C GLU A 263 -2.55 20.71 -1.78
N ALA A 264 -2.84 22.00 -1.99
CA ALA A 264 -1.86 22.91 -2.59
C ALA A 264 -0.59 22.98 -1.74
N GLY A 265 0.56 22.87 -2.39
CA GLY A 265 1.87 22.85 -1.74
C GLY A 265 2.26 21.52 -1.11
N PHE A 266 1.52 20.43 -1.34
CA PHE A 266 1.90 19.06 -0.93
C PHE A 266 1.80 18.09 -2.11
N TYR A 267 2.69 17.09 -2.13
CA TYR A 267 2.79 16.09 -3.19
C TYR A 267 2.43 14.69 -2.66
N GLY A 268 1.98 13.80 -3.53
CA GLY A 268 1.84 12.39 -3.16
C GLY A 268 3.21 11.73 -3.01
N ILE A 269 3.40 10.90 -1.97
CA ILE A 269 4.61 10.09 -1.75
C ILE A 269 4.38 8.67 -2.24
N TYR A 270 5.37 8.16 -2.94
CA TYR A 270 5.40 6.82 -3.51
C TYR A 270 6.70 6.12 -3.10
N ALA A 271 6.64 4.81 -2.86
CA ALA A 271 7.85 4.01 -2.71
C ALA A 271 8.55 3.91 -4.08
N ARG A 272 9.82 4.30 -4.14
CA ARG A 272 10.63 4.41 -5.37
C ARG A 272 11.14 3.04 -5.80
N VAL A 273 10.57 2.52 -6.89
CA VAL A 273 10.84 1.15 -7.37
C VAL A 273 12.30 0.94 -7.71
N SER A 274 12.97 1.91 -8.34
CA SER A 274 14.38 1.80 -8.76
C SER A 274 15.34 1.56 -7.59
N LYS A 275 15.01 2.02 -6.37
CA LYS A 275 15.82 1.81 -5.15
C LYS A 275 15.48 0.53 -4.41
N LEU A 276 14.40 -0.14 -4.80
CA LEU A 276 13.86 -1.34 -4.13
C LEU A 276 13.97 -2.59 -5.02
N LEU A 277 14.65 -2.49 -6.17
CA LEU A 277 14.84 -3.60 -7.12
C LEU A 277 15.54 -4.80 -6.49
N ASP A 278 16.58 -4.58 -5.68
CA ASP A 278 17.30 -5.68 -5.01
C ASP A 278 16.35 -6.53 -4.16
N PHE A 279 15.40 -5.89 -3.48
CA PHE A 279 14.35 -6.59 -2.73
C PHE A 279 13.42 -7.36 -3.67
N ILE A 280 12.99 -6.74 -4.78
CA ILE A 280 12.08 -7.38 -5.73
C ILE A 280 12.76 -8.59 -6.39
N ASP A 281 13.92 -8.39 -7.01
CA ASP A 281 14.66 -9.40 -7.76
C ASP A 281 15.09 -10.58 -6.87
N LYS A 282 15.56 -10.30 -5.65
CA LYS A 282 15.91 -11.34 -4.67
C LYS A 282 14.73 -12.27 -4.40
N ASN A 283 13.54 -11.72 -4.19
CA ASN A 283 12.37 -12.51 -3.82
C ASN A 283 11.75 -13.23 -5.03
N LEU A 284 11.72 -12.61 -6.20
CA LEU A 284 11.26 -13.25 -7.44
C LEU A 284 12.15 -14.42 -7.86
N ALA A 285 13.47 -14.33 -7.60
CA ALA A 285 14.44 -15.39 -7.92
C ALA A 285 14.53 -16.48 -6.84
N MET A 286 13.90 -16.32 -5.68
CA MET A 286 14.04 -17.24 -4.56
C MET A 286 13.26 -18.54 -4.77
N ASP A 287 13.96 -19.67 -4.68
CA ASP A 287 13.31 -20.98 -4.57
C ASP A 287 12.86 -21.20 -3.11
N TYR A 288 11.67 -20.69 -2.79
CA TYR A 288 11.09 -20.83 -1.46
C TYR A 288 10.84 -22.29 -1.07
N PHE A 289 10.63 -23.18 -2.04
CA PHE A 289 10.46 -24.60 -1.74
C PHE A 289 11.79 -25.19 -1.27
N ALA A 290 12.86 -24.99 -2.03
CA ALA A 290 14.19 -25.44 -1.64
C ALA A 290 14.68 -24.79 -0.35
N CYS A 291 14.34 -23.50 -0.11
CA CYS A 291 14.70 -22.86 1.15
C CYS A 291 13.94 -23.44 2.36
N ALA A 292 12.69 -23.84 2.17
CA ALA A 292 11.85 -24.36 3.24
C ALA A 292 11.99 -25.87 3.49
N ASP A 293 12.43 -26.66 2.51
CA ASP A 293 12.70 -28.10 2.61
C ASP A 293 14.02 -28.37 3.35
N ALA A 294 14.05 -28.03 4.64
CA ALA A 294 15.24 -28.13 5.49
C ALA A 294 15.74 -29.57 5.65
N ASN A 295 14.87 -30.56 5.45
CA ASN A 295 15.23 -31.97 5.59
C ASN A 295 15.56 -32.66 4.25
N GLY A 296 15.20 -32.04 3.12
CA GLY A 296 15.51 -32.52 1.77
C GLY A 296 14.65 -33.70 1.31
N ASP A 297 13.46 -33.90 1.88
CA ASP A 297 12.54 -34.98 1.50
C ASP A 297 11.57 -34.60 0.36
N GLY A 298 11.66 -33.37 -0.14
CA GLY A 298 10.79 -32.87 -1.19
C GLY A 298 9.37 -32.55 -0.70
N LEU A 299 9.17 -32.32 0.61
CA LEU A 299 7.89 -31.91 1.17
C LEU A 299 8.07 -30.82 2.23
N VAL A 300 7.60 -29.60 1.97
CA VAL A 300 7.60 -28.54 2.99
C VAL A 300 6.49 -28.78 4.02
N ASN A 301 6.85 -29.26 5.21
CA ASN A 301 5.93 -29.62 6.28
C ASN A 301 6.54 -29.44 7.69
N ARG A 302 5.76 -29.70 8.74
CA ARG A 302 6.22 -29.46 10.14
C ARG A 302 7.57 -30.13 10.48
N LYS A 303 7.96 -31.21 9.77
CA LYS A 303 9.26 -31.85 9.95
C LYS A 303 10.43 -30.95 9.57
N ASP A 304 10.30 -30.12 8.52
CA ASP A 304 11.36 -29.16 8.15
C ASP A 304 11.59 -28.14 9.22
N ARG A 305 10.50 -27.60 9.76
CA ARG A 305 10.58 -26.66 10.89
C ARG A 305 11.29 -27.29 12.09
N THR A 306 10.97 -28.55 12.41
CA THR A 306 11.66 -29.30 13.47
C THR A 306 13.12 -29.57 13.12
N LYS A 307 13.42 -29.92 11.88
CA LYS A 307 14.79 -30.16 11.39
C LYS A 307 15.64 -28.89 11.49
N LYS A 308 15.17 -27.75 10.97
CA LYS A 308 15.88 -26.46 11.05
C LYS A 308 16.14 -26.05 12.50
N TYR A 309 15.17 -26.25 13.40
CA TYR A 309 15.38 -26.00 14.83
C TYR A 309 16.47 -26.91 15.42
N ASN A 310 16.40 -28.22 15.17
CA ASN A 310 17.39 -29.17 15.67
C ASN A 310 18.79 -28.94 15.08
N ASP A 311 18.90 -28.47 13.84
CA ASP A 311 20.19 -28.14 13.22
C ASP A 311 20.85 -26.95 13.90
N LEU A 312 20.08 -25.90 14.23
CA LEU A 312 20.58 -24.73 14.95
C LEU A 312 20.92 -25.08 16.41
N ASP A 313 20.15 -25.97 17.04
CA ASP A 313 20.45 -26.49 18.37
C ASP A 313 21.75 -27.31 18.36
N ALA A 314 21.96 -28.15 17.34
CA ALA A 314 23.21 -28.87 17.14
C ALA A 314 24.40 -27.92 16.89
N GLU A 315 24.22 -26.85 16.09
CA GLU A 315 25.25 -25.83 15.89
C GLU A 315 25.62 -25.14 17.22
N PHE A 316 24.64 -24.88 18.08
CA PHE A 316 24.89 -24.31 19.40
C PHE A 316 25.73 -25.26 20.28
N GLU A 317 25.37 -26.55 20.32
CA GLU A 317 26.12 -27.56 21.08
C GLU A 317 27.54 -27.77 20.55
N ASP A 318 27.70 -27.80 19.23
CA ASP A 318 29.02 -27.88 18.58
C ASP A 318 29.86 -26.64 18.93
N TRP A 319 29.29 -25.43 18.89
CA TRP A 319 29.96 -24.20 19.33
C TRP A 319 30.35 -24.26 20.82
N ILE A 320 29.49 -24.81 21.69
CA ILE A 320 29.80 -24.98 23.11
C ILE A 320 31.05 -25.86 23.30
N LEU A 321 31.14 -26.96 22.56
CA LEU A 321 32.25 -27.90 22.67
C LEU A 321 33.54 -27.38 22.02
N GLU A 322 33.43 -26.80 20.84
CA GLU A 322 34.57 -26.44 19.99
C GLU A 322 35.14 -25.05 20.28
N CYS A 323 34.31 -24.10 20.71
CA CYS A 323 34.70 -22.71 20.90
C CYS A 323 34.70 -22.29 22.37
N TRP A 324 33.59 -22.56 23.06
CA TRP A 324 33.36 -22.08 24.41
C TRP A 324 34.22 -22.81 25.45
N TYR A 325 34.15 -24.15 25.52
CA TYR A 325 34.95 -24.93 26.48
C TYR A 325 36.44 -24.98 26.13
N SER A 326 36.79 -24.77 24.86
CA SER A 326 38.18 -24.73 24.38
C SER A 326 38.84 -23.37 24.62
N GLU A 327 38.07 -22.36 25.05
CA GLU A 327 38.51 -20.96 25.23
C GLU A 327 39.24 -20.40 24.01
N THR A 328 38.73 -20.69 22.81
CA THR A 328 39.29 -20.18 21.54
C THR A 328 38.60 -18.90 21.08
N ASP A 329 39.21 -18.14 20.18
CA ASP A 329 38.72 -16.84 19.70
C ASP A 329 37.26 -16.88 19.18
N CYS A 330 36.77 -18.01 18.67
CA CYS A 330 35.37 -18.14 18.24
C CYS A 330 34.36 -18.21 19.39
N GLY A 331 34.81 -18.35 20.64
CA GLY A 331 33.98 -18.32 21.84
C GLY A 331 33.61 -16.90 22.29
N ASP A 332 34.36 -15.88 21.87
CA ASP A 332 34.11 -14.46 22.14
C ASP A 332 33.22 -13.86 21.04
N VAL A 333 31.94 -14.23 21.05
CA VAL A 333 30.96 -13.81 20.02
C VAL A 333 30.54 -12.35 20.18
N ASN A 334 30.74 -11.76 21.36
CA ASN A 334 30.44 -10.34 21.57
C ASN A 334 31.65 -9.41 21.31
N GLY A 335 32.86 -9.98 21.16
CA GLY A 335 34.09 -9.26 20.84
C GLY A 335 34.65 -8.44 22.01
N ASP A 336 34.32 -8.78 23.25
CA ASP A 336 34.76 -8.06 24.46
C ASP A 336 36.11 -8.54 25.02
N GLY A 337 36.66 -9.60 24.41
CA GLY A 337 37.92 -10.22 24.79
C GLY A 337 37.80 -11.24 25.92
N ASN A 338 36.59 -11.53 26.43
CA ASN A 338 36.37 -12.48 27.52
C ASN A 338 35.27 -13.49 27.17
N ILE A 339 35.65 -14.75 27.08
CA ILE A 339 34.70 -15.86 26.89
C ILE A 339 33.95 -16.10 28.21
N ASN A 340 32.75 -15.53 28.31
CA ASN A 340 31.94 -15.51 29.53
C ASN A 340 30.44 -15.71 29.23
N ARG A 341 29.62 -15.88 30.27
CA ARG A 341 28.20 -16.26 30.09
C ARG A 341 27.43 -15.34 29.12
N ALA A 342 27.88 -14.10 28.93
CA ALA A 342 27.34 -13.20 27.92
C ALA A 342 27.41 -13.77 26.50
N ASP A 343 28.48 -14.49 26.14
CA ASP A 343 28.65 -15.10 24.82
C ASP A 343 27.67 -16.23 24.57
N ILE A 344 27.45 -17.09 25.58
CA ILE A 344 26.41 -18.13 25.51
C ILE A 344 25.05 -17.50 25.22
N ILE A 345 24.70 -16.43 25.95
CA ILE A 345 23.43 -15.71 25.77
C ILE A 345 23.35 -15.12 24.36
N ARG A 346 24.45 -14.53 23.88
CA ARG A 346 24.52 -13.92 22.56
C ARG A 346 24.38 -14.95 21.45
N LYS A 347 25.18 -16.03 21.44
CA LYS A 347 25.12 -17.10 20.44
C LYS A 347 23.72 -17.72 20.37
N ASN A 348 23.13 -18.03 21.53
CA ASN A 348 21.76 -18.55 21.58
C ASN A 348 20.74 -17.53 21.03
N SER A 349 20.90 -16.23 21.34
CA SER A 349 20.05 -15.18 20.77
C SER A 349 20.17 -15.10 19.25
N ASP A 350 21.39 -15.17 18.71
CA ASP A 350 21.66 -15.06 17.28
C ASP A 350 21.06 -16.26 16.51
N LEU A 351 21.21 -17.49 17.01
CA LEU A 351 20.61 -18.68 16.40
C LEU A 351 19.07 -18.68 16.49
N ASN A 352 18.52 -18.21 17.62
CA ASN A 352 17.07 -18.02 17.72
C ASN A 352 16.54 -16.97 16.75
N GLN A 353 17.33 -15.94 16.46
CA GLN A 353 17.01 -14.93 15.46
C GLN A 353 17.08 -15.52 14.05
N GLU A 354 18.12 -16.31 13.74
CA GLU A 354 18.23 -17.02 12.46
C GLU A 354 17.02 -17.94 12.23
N PHE A 355 16.56 -18.67 13.25
CA PHE A 355 15.36 -19.49 13.13
C PHE A 355 14.10 -18.66 12.83
N LYS A 356 13.98 -17.47 13.43
CA LYS A 356 12.87 -16.55 13.14
C LYS A 356 12.96 -15.99 11.73
N ASP A 357 14.15 -15.62 11.29
CA ASP A 357 14.39 -15.08 9.95
C ASP A 357 14.12 -16.14 8.87
N TRP A 358 14.62 -17.37 9.04
CA TRP A 358 14.26 -18.50 8.16
C TRP A 358 12.75 -18.74 8.12
N LYS A 359 12.08 -18.65 9.28
CA LYS A 359 10.62 -18.80 9.32
C LYS A 359 9.89 -17.69 8.55
N ARG A 360 10.41 -16.47 8.58
CA ARG A 360 9.82 -15.32 7.89
C ARG A 360 10.08 -15.39 6.38
N GLU A 361 11.30 -15.74 6.00
CA GLU A 361 11.78 -15.65 4.61
C GLU A 361 11.40 -16.88 3.81
N CYS A 362 11.52 -18.08 4.38
CA CYS A 362 11.40 -19.33 3.63
C CYS A 362 10.14 -20.10 4.00
N TRP A 363 9.84 -20.18 5.29
CA TRP A 363 8.75 -20.99 5.79
C TRP A 363 7.39 -20.30 5.62
N VAL A 364 6.66 -20.64 4.57
CA VAL A 364 5.21 -20.39 4.58
C VAL A 364 4.62 -21.48 5.48
N PRO A 365 3.94 -21.16 6.60
CA PRO A 365 3.23 -22.19 7.34
C PRO A 365 2.32 -22.90 6.36
N GLU A 366 2.24 -24.23 6.46
CA GLU A 366 1.15 -24.98 5.83
C GLU A 366 -0.12 -24.18 6.12
N MET A 367 -0.64 -23.45 5.12
CA MET A 367 -2.03 -23.07 5.15
C MET A 367 -2.70 -24.42 5.24
N SER A 368 -3.24 -24.72 6.40
CA SER A 368 -4.02 -25.90 6.64
C SER A 368 -5.21 -25.74 5.71
N TRP A 369 -5.07 -26.25 4.48
CA TRP A 369 -6.13 -26.33 3.50
C TRP A 369 -7.11 -27.38 4.03
N TYR A 370 -7.95 -26.98 4.98
CA TYR A 370 -9.05 -27.74 5.52
C TYR A 370 -10.29 -26.88 5.56
#